data_AF-A0A978U3A9-F1
#
_entry.id   AF-A0A978U3A9-F1
#
_cell.length_a   1.000
_cell.length_b   1.000
_cell.length_c   1.000
_cell.angle_alpha   90.00
_cell.angle_beta   90.00
_cell.angle_gamma   90.00
#
_symmetry.space_group_name_H-M   'P 1'
#
loop_
_entity.id
_entity.type
_entity.pdbx_description
1 polymer ?
#
loop_
_entity_poly.entity_id
_entity_poly.type
_entity_poly.pdbx_seq_one_letter_code
_entity_poly.pdbx_strand_id
1 'polypeptide(L)'
;MAGTDQPITRMGEALSFDGRRVAYWGALGTETRTITLACPTEGNKDLIAFCNEEYPEGFTTEVPVNQGIFLTDIRTLETRLIAKTGSDYADFVFWNFSGRPPGVGEGEEGDAAELARWRSTSFVAVDGAGLVFKALKASGVQGLYASLAPNLPIHTVVETGIDGGLLDPKAAGLLISSLGIERDGFRNGQLVFNASMLGEAEEDRWAGIYYSRTAIPTPALLPGLIGMGVATLRRRRNAVEDSSNA
;
A
#
# COMPACT_ATOMS: atom_id res chain seq x y z
N MET A 1 -0.39 23.74 9.07
CA MET A 1 0.01 22.34 8.87
C MET A 1 1.52 22.31 8.89
N ALA A 2 2.14 21.54 9.79
CA ALA A 2 3.60 21.49 9.82
C ALA A 2 4.10 20.75 8.56
N GLY A 3 4.84 21.44 7.69
CA GLY A 3 5.53 20.82 6.55
C GLY A 3 5.01 21.11 5.14
N THR A 4 3.99 21.97 4.95
CA THR A 4 3.56 22.43 3.61
C THR A 4 3.25 23.93 3.60
N ASP A 5 3.83 24.68 2.64
CA ASP A 5 3.55 26.11 2.45
C ASP A 5 2.29 26.35 1.58
N GLN A 6 1.76 25.28 0.96
CA GLN A 6 0.57 25.33 0.11
C GLN A 6 -0.67 24.76 0.83
N PRO A 7 -1.87 25.30 0.57
CA PRO A 7 -3.13 24.77 1.12
C PRO A 7 -3.51 23.46 0.44
N ILE A 8 -4.27 22.62 1.15
CA ILE A 8 -4.95 21.46 0.56
C ILE A 8 -6.09 21.97 -0.32
N THR A 9 -6.12 21.56 -1.59
CA THR A 9 -7.12 21.99 -2.58
C THR A 9 -8.07 20.88 -3.01
N ARG A 10 -7.65 19.62 -2.85
CA ARG A 10 -8.46 18.42 -3.13
C ARG A 10 -8.19 17.38 -2.06
N MET A 11 -9.20 16.58 -1.75
CA MET A 11 -9.09 15.41 -0.87
C MET A 11 -9.65 14.19 -1.60
N GLY A 12 -9.05 13.04 -1.34
CA GLY A 12 -9.50 11.77 -1.91
C GLY A 12 -10.73 11.26 -1.20
N GLU A 13 -11.64 10.63 -1.94
CA GLU A 13 -12.81 9.96 -1.36
C GLU A 13 -12.41 8.81 -0.42
N ALA A 14 -11.37 8.07 -0.81
CA ALA A 14 -10.84 6.96 -0.04
C ALA A 14 -10.04 7.46 1.16
N LEU A 15 -10.74 7.68 2.28
CA LEU A 15 -10.19 7.93 3.61
C LEU A 15 -10.30 6.68 4.49
N SER A 16 -9.38 6.56 5.44
CA SER A 16 -9.38 5.50 6.46
C SER A 16 -9.52 6.13 7.84
N PHE A 17 -10.35 5.54 8.70
CA PHE A 17 -10.64 6.04 10.04
C PHE A 17 -10.56 4.92 11.09
N ASP A 18 -9.76 5.13 12.14
CA ASP A 18 -9.59 4.15 13.24
C ASP A 18 -10.44 4.44 14.49
N GLY A 19 -11.35 5.42 14.42
CA GLY A 19 -12.13 5.90 15.57
C GLY A 19 -11.54 7.15 16.26
N ARG A 20 -10.30 7.55 15.92
CA ARG A 20 -9.68 8.80 16.40
C ARG A 20 -8.92 9.54 15.29
N ARG A 21 -8.30 8.84 14.38
CA ARG A 21 -7.41 9.40 13.37
C ARG A 21 -7.93 9.07 11.99
N VAL A 22 -7.85 10.05 11.11
CA VAL A 22 -8.23 9.95 9.70
C VAL A 22 -6.98 10.03 8.86
N ALA A 23 -6.74 9.02 8.04
CA ALA A 23 -5.71 9.05 7.01
C ALA A 23 -6.34 9.25 5.64
N TYR A 24 -5.72 10.07 4.80
CA TYR A 24 -6.26 10.44 3.49
C TYR A 24 -5.15 10.93 2.55
N TRP A 25 -5.43 10.86 1.25
CA TRP A 25 -4.69 11.58 0.23
C TRP A 25 -5.21 13.02 0.10
N GLY A 26 -4.31 13.97 -0.17
CA GLY A 26 -4.67 15.34 -0.52
C GLY A 26 -3.75 15.96 -1.56
N ALA A 27 -4.31 16.83 -2.41
CA ALA A 27 -3.56 17.68 -3.32
C ALA A 27 -3.21 19.01 -2.64
N LEU A 28 -2.02 19.53 -2.92
CA LEU A 28 -1.50 20.79 -2.42
C LEU A 28 -1.39 21.80 -3.56
N GLY A 29 -1.95 22.99 -3.39
CA GLY A 29 -1.97 24.01 -4.45
C GLY A 29 -2.79 23.59 -5.68
N THR A 30 -2.61 24.31 -6.79
CA THR A 30 -3.44 24.16 -8.00
C THR A 30 -2.66 23.63 -9.21
N GLU A 31 -1.37 23.38 -9.06
CA GLU A 31 -0.51 22.92 -10.15
C GLU A 31 -0.85 21.48 -10.54
N THR A 32 -1.06 21.27 -11.84
CA THR A 32 -1.38 19.97 -12.45
C THR A 32 -0.34 19.58 -13.49
N ARG A 33 -0.24 18.28 -13.74
CA ARG A 33 0.48 17.70 -14.87
C ARG A 33 -0.44 16.82 -15.68
N THR A 34 -0.25 16.82 -16.99
CA THR A 34 -0.97 15.93 -17.90
C THR A 34 -0.39 14.52 -17.83
N ILE A 35 -1.26 13.53 -17.83
CA ILE A 35 -0.91 12.12 -18.02
C ILE A 35 -1.75 11.52 -19.14
N THR A 36 -1.25 10.44 -19.73
CA THR A 36 -1.99 9.59 -20.66
C THR A 36 -2.11 8.20 -20.07
N LEU A 37 -3.33 7.72 -19.92
CA LEU A 37 -3.66 6.41 -19.37
C LEU A 37 -3.90 5.43 -20.50
N ALA A 38 -3.11 4.37 -20.53
CA ALA A 38 -3.30 3.25 -21.45
C ALA A 38 -4.45 2.36 -20.99
N CYS A 39 -5.25 1.87 -21.93
CA CYS A 39 -6.30 0.90 -21.63
C CYS A 39 -5.73 -0.39 -21.00
N PRO A 40 -6.49 -1.03 -20.10
CA PRO A 40 -6.04 -2.25 -19.45
C PRO A 40 -5.80 -3.34 -20.49
N THR A 41 -4.72 -4.10 -20.31
CA THR A 41 -4.39 -5.27 -21.14
C THR A 41 -4.94 -6.58 -20.56
N GLU A 42 -5.52 -6.51 -19.36
CA GLU A 42 -6.01 -7.65 -18.59
C GLU A 42 -7.39 -7.39 -18.00
N GLY A 43 -8.14 -8.47 -17.75
CA GLY A 43 -9.48 -8.42 -17.15
C GLY A 43 -10.58 -8.75 -18.14
N ASN A 44 -11.73 -8.08 -18.01
CA ASN A 44 -12.91 -8.34 -18.82
C ASN A 44 -12.69 -7.87 -20.28
N LYS A 45 -12.83 -8.79 -21.24
CA LYS A 45 -12.56 -8.54 -22.67
C LYS A 45 -13.43 -7.42 -23.27
N ASP A 46 -14.70 -7.34 -22.88
CA ASP A 46 -15.62 -6.33 -23.39
C ASP A 46 -15.27 -4.93 -22.85
N LEU A 47 -14.84 -4.84 -21.60
CA LEU A 47 -14.32 -3.59 -21.01
C LEU A 47 -13.05 -3.12 -21.70
N ILE A 48 -12.14 -4.05 -22.00
CA ILE A 48 -10.90 -3.74 -22.72
C ILE A 48 -11.21 -3.25 -24.14
N ALA A 49 -12.09 -3.97 -24.86
CA ALA A 49 -12.50 -3.58 -26.21
C ALA A 49 -13.14 -2.19 -26.23
N PHE A 50 -14.07 -1.93 -25.31
CA PHE A 50 -14.73 -0.64 -25.19
C PHE A 50 -13.75 0.49 -24.84
N CYS A 51 -12.78 0.24 -23.95
CA CYS A 51 -11.74 1.23 -23.65
C CYS A 51 -10.91 1.57 -24.90
N ASN A 52 -10.48 0.56 -25.65
CA ASN A 52 -9.65 0.76 -26.84
C ASN A 52 -10.41 1.44 -27.99
N GLU A 53 -11.72 1.21 -28.09
CA GLU A 53 -12.59 1.91 -29.05
C GLU A 53 -12.72 3.40 -28.70
N GLU A 54 -12.98 3.71 -27.43
CA GLU A 54 -13.17 5.08 -26.96
C GLU A 54 -11.84 5.87 -26.87
N TYR A 55 -10.76 5.21 -26.49
CA TYR A 55 -9.46 5.81 -26.23
C TYR A 55 -8.31 5.09 -26.96
N PRO A 56 -8.30 5.08 -28.32
CA PRO A 56 -7.30 4.34 -29.09
C PRO A 56 -5.86 4.82 -28.84
N GLU A 57 -5.67 6.11 -28.55
CA GLU A 57 -4.37 6.72 -28.20
C GLU A 57 -4.18 6.88 -26.67
N GLY A 58 -5.07 6.27 -25.87
CA GLY A 58 -5.13 6.44 -24.43
C GLY A 58 -5.95 7.65 -23.97
N PHE A 59 -6.34 7.64 -22.71
CA PHE A 59 -7.14 8.71 -22.10
C PHE A 59 -6.24 9.74 -21.44
N THR A 60 -6.35 11.00 -21.87
CA THR A 60 -5.53 12.10 -21.34
C THR A 60 -6.27 12.85 -20.24
N THR A 61 -5.61 13.06 -19.10
CA THR A 61 -6.20 13.77 -17.95
C THR A 61 -5.15 14.52 -17.14
N GLU A 62 -5.59 15.34 -16.19
CA GLU A 62 -4.73 16.14 -15.32
C GLU A 62 -4.69 15.58 -13.90
N VAL A 63 -3.46 15.47 -13.36
CA VAL A 63 -3.21 15.02 -11.98
C VAL A 63 -2.45 16.12 -11.22
N PRO A 64 -2.77 16.38 -9.95
CA PRO A 64 -2.01 17.35 -9.17
C PRO A 64 -0.52 17.00 -9.08
N VAL A 65 0.34 18.00 -9.24
CA VAL A 65 1.81 17.84 -9.11
C VAL A 65 2.18 17.61 -7.65
N ASN A 66 1.66 18.45 -6.76
CA ASN A 66 1.94 18.40 -5.34
C ASN A 66 0.83 17.62 -4.64
N GLN A 67 1.19 16.46 -4.09
CA GLN A 67 0.28 15.55 -3.42
C GLN A 67 0.88 15.10 -2.10
N GLY A 68 0.04 14.61 -1.19
CA GLY A 68 0.52 13.99 0.04
C GLY A 68 -0.45 12.98 0.63
N ILE A 69 0.12 12.13 1.48
CA ILE A 69 -0.60 11.28 2.42
C ILE A 69 -0.57 11.97 3.78
N PHE A 70 -1.74 12.21 4.34
CA PHE A 70 -1.93 12.95 5.56
C PHE A 70 -2.54 12.06 6.65
N LEU A 71 -2.24 12.40 7.89
CA LEU A 71 -2.84 11.78 9.07
C LEU A 71 -3.29 12.88 10.03
N THR A 72 -4.59 12.96 10.27
CA THR A 72 -5.21 13.94 11.17
C THR A 72 -5.74 13.25 12.42
N ASP A 73 -5.37 13.74 13.59
CA ASP A 73 -5.97 13.34 14.87
C ASP A 73 -7.16 14.24 15.18
N ILE A 74 -8.37 13.69 15.24
CA ILE A 74 -9.59 14.49 15.41
C ILE A 74 -9.73 15.08 16.82
N ARG A 75 -8.95 14.61 17.80
CA ARG A 75 -9.00 15.16 19.16
C ARG A 75 -8.08 16.37 19.32
N THR A 76 -6.89 16.31 18.72
CA THR A 76 -5.92 17.42 18.80
C THR A 76 -6.03 18.39 17.62
N LEU A 77 -6.74 17.98 16.55
CA LEU A 77 -6.82 18.66 15.25
C LEU A 77 -5.45 18.81 14.56
N GLU A 78 -4.44 18.08 15.03
CA GLU A 78 -3.12 18.06 14.42
C GLU A 78 -3.17 17.23 13.13
N THR A 79 -2.65 17.81 12.05
CA THR A 79 -2.48 17.14 10.76
C THR A 79 -1.00 17.02 10.44
N ARG A 80 -0.56 15.79 10.19
CA ARG A 80 0.82 15.46 9.80
C ARG A 80 0.87 15.06 8.33
N LEU A 81 1.84 15.61 7.61
CA LEU A 81 2.25 15.09 6.30
C LEU A 81 3.13 13.86 6.51
N ILE A 82 2.70 12.72 5.98
CA ILE A 82 3.40 11.44 6.12
C ILE A 82 4.31 11.18 4.92
N ALA A 83 3.79 11.33 3.72
CA ALA A 83 4.54 11.20 2.47
C ALA A 83 4.08 12.27 1.48
N LYS A 84 4.96 12.72 0.58
CA LYS A 84 4.62 13.68 -0.49
C LYS A 84 5.26 13.30 -1.82
N THR A 85 4.68 13.80 -2.91
CA THR A 85 5.33 13.70 -4.23
C THR A 85 6.62 14.53 -4.27
N GLY A 86 7.56 14.12 -5.10
CA GLY A 86 8.90 14.72 -5.19
C GLY A 86 9.96 13.68 -5.53
N SER A 87 11.04 13.63 -4.74
CA SER A 87 12.17 12.71 -4.97
C SER A 87 11.80 11.24 -4.85
N ASP A 88 10.93 10.90 -3.90
CA ASP A 88 10.69 9.50 -3.53
C ASP A 88 9.46 8.94 -4.25
N TYR A 89 8.41 9.76 -4.38
CA TYR A 89 7.11 9.37 -4.93
C TYR A 89 6.72 10.27 -6.11
N ALA A 90 6.26 9.66 -7.19
CA ALA A 90 5.72 10.35 -8.37
C ALA A 90 4.20 10.54 -8.29
N ASP A 91 3.48 9.62 -7.65
CA ASP A 91 2.02 9.67 -7.56
C ASP A 91 1.48 8.84 -6.38
N PHE A 92 0.32 9.24 -5.88
CA PHE A 92 -0.50 8.47 -4.93
C PHE A 92 -1.89 8.15 -5.48
N VAL A 93 -2.21 8.67 -6.68
CA VAL A 93 -3.48 8.46 -7.37
C VAL A 93 -3.31 7.35 -8.41
N PHE A 94 -4.24 6.42 -8.38
CA PHE A 94 -4.29 5.26 -9.27
C PHE A 94 -5.59 5.26 -10.05
N TRP A 95 -5.56 4.74 -11.27
CA TRP A 95 -6.65 4.85 -12.21
C TRP A 95 -7.11 3.49 -12.69
N ASN A 96 -8.43 3.29 -12.72
CA ASN A 96 -9.05 2.06 -13.21
C ASN A 96 -10.16 2.40 -14.21
N PHE A 97 -10.14 1.74 -15.36
CA PHE A 97 -11.28 1.75 -16.28
C PHE A 97 -12.30 0.71 -15.81
N SER A 98 -13.49 1.16 -15.43
CA SER A 98 -14.49 0.34 -14.74
C SER A 98 -15.90 0.79 -15.08
N GLY A 99 -16.91 -0.02 -14.77
CA GLY A 99 -18.33 0.24 -15.08
C GLY A 99 -18.87 -0.75 -16.12
N ARG A 100 -20.03 -0.46 -16.70
CA ARG A 100 -20.67 -1.35 -17.68
C ARG A 100 -20.36 -0.90 -19.11
N PRO A 101 -19.74 -1.73 -19.97
CA PRO A 101 -19.68 -1.46 -21.40
C PRO A 101 -21.10 -1.37 -22.01
N PRO A 102 -21.32 -0.53 -23.04
CA PRO A 102 -22.58 -0.53 -23.78
C PRO A 102 -22.94 -1.92 -24.31
N GLY A 103 -24.22 -2.29 -24.23
CA GLY A 103 -24.72 -3.57 -24.79
C GLY A 103 -24.33 -4.85 -24.03
N VAL A 104 -23.62 -4.75 -22.91
CA VAL A 104 -23.18 -5.92 -22.11
C VAL A 104 -23.83 -5.93 -20.72
N GLY A 105 -24.25 -7.11 -20.25
CA GLY A 105 -24.82 -7.35 -18.92
C GLY A 105 -26.32 -7.70 -18.94
N GLU A 106 -26.71 -8.77 -18.25
CA GLU A 106 -28.11 -9.18 -18.08
C GLU A 106 -28.79 -8.36 -16.97
N GLY A 107 -29.25 -7.16 -17.32
CA GLY A 107 -30.14 -6.35 -16.49
C GLY A 107 -31.17 -5.70 -17.41
N GLU A 108 -32.38 -5.42 -16.90
CA GLU A 108 -33.39 -4.68 -17.67
C GLU A 108 -32.73 -3.45 -18.29
N GLU A 109 -32.88 -3.29 -19.62
CA GLU A 109 -32.46 -2.12 -20.37
C GLU A 109 -33.14 -0.88 -19.78
N GLY A 110 -32.48 -0.30 -18.78
CA GLY A 110 -32.90 0.90 -18.09
C GLY A 110 -31.68 1.74 -17.83
N ASP A 111 -31.84 3.04 -17.99
CA ASP A 111 -30.85 4.12 -17.94
C ASP A 111 -30.08 4.26 -16.59
N ALA A 112 -30.01 3.21 -15.76
CA ALA A 112 -29.53 3.25 -14.38
C ALA A 112 -28.10 2.72 -14.18
N ALA A 113 -27.55 1.92 -15.11
CA ALA A 113 -26.20 1.40 -14.97
C ALA A 113 -25.16 2.41 -15.49
N GLU A 114 -24.29 2.89 -14.61
CA GLU A 114 -23.20 3.81 -14.97
C GLU A 114 -22.28 3.18 -16.03
N LEU A 115 -22.11 3.89 -17.15
CA LEU A 115 -21.25 3.45 -18.24
C LEU A 115 -19.79 3.33 -17.79
N ALA A 116 -19.06 2.48 -18.52
CA ALA A 116 -17.65 2.31 -18.28
C ALA A 116 -16.86 3.60 -18.54
N ARG A 117 -16.02 3.99 -17.58
CA ARG A 117 -15.18 5.20 -17.64
C ARG A 117 -13.96 5.06 -16.74
N TRP A 118 -12.99 5.95 -16.94
CA TRP A 118 -11.85 6.11 -16.04
C TRP A 118 -12.29 6.67 -14.68
N ARG A 119 -11.83 6.03 -13.61
CA ARG A 119 -11.98 6.48 -12.23
C ARG A 119 -10.61 6.50 -11.55
N SER A 120 -10.37 7.54 -10.78
CA SER A 120 -9.20 7.64 -9.93
C SER A 120 -9.54 7.27 -8.48
N THR A 121 -8.55 6.74 -7.77
CA THR A 121 -8.62 6.50 -6.34
C THR A 121 -7.24 6.61 -5.71
N SER A 122 -7.19 6.70 -4.40
CA SER A 122 -5.98 6.66 -3.60
C SER A 122 -6.17 5.60 -2.52
N PHE A 123 -5.10 4.97 -2.04
CA PHE A 123 -5.22 3.87 -1.09
C PHE A 123 -4.45 4.16 0.18
N VAL A 124 -5.15 4.16 1.31
CA VAL A 124 -4.58 4.36 2.63
C VAL A 124 -5.39 3.60 3.67
N ALA A 125 -4.70 3.04 4.67
CA ALA A 125 -5.30 2.36 5.81
C ALA A 125 -4.58 2.79 7.09
N VAL A 126 -5.32 3.28 8.10
CA VAL A 126 -4.75 3.76 9.39
C VAL A 126 -4.92 2.73 10.50
N ASP A 127 -3.92 2.64 11.37
CA ASP A 127 -3.98 1.94 12.65
C ASP A 127 -3.20 2.71 13.71
N GLY A 128 -3.92 3.40 14.59
CA GLY A 128 -3.30 4.22 15.60
C GLY A 128 -2.45 5.31 14.96
N ALA A 129 -1.21 5.47 15.41
CA ALA A 129 -0.32 6.53 14.92
C ALA A 129 0.36 6.18 13.60
N GLY A 130 0.17 4.94 13.12
CA GLY A 130 0.72 4.42 11.89
C GLY A 130 -0.31 4.27 10.78
N LEU A 131 0.17 4.12 9.55
CA LEU A 131 -0.64 3.88 8.37
C LEU A 131 0.13 3.09 7.31
N VAL A 132 -0.62 2.49 6.39
CA VAL A 132 -0.13 1.90 5.15
C VAL A 132 -0.78 2.65 3.98
N PHE A 133 -0.02 2.90 2.93
CA PHE A 133 -0.52 3.58 1.72
C PHE A 133 0.08 2.95 0.46
N LYS A 134 -0.64 3.08 -0.65
CA LYS A 134 -0.13 2.72 -1.98
C LYS A 134 0.51 3.95 -2.63
N ALA A 135 1.64 3.78 -3.30
CA ALA A 135 2.29 4.86 -4.04
C ALA A 135 3.04 4.34 -5.29
N LEU A 136 3.20 5.23 -6.26
CA LEU A 136 4.14 5.10 -7.36
C LEU A 136 5.42 5.85 -6.98
N LYS A 137 6.56 5.16 -6.92
CA LYS A 137 7.87 5.79 -6.72
C LYS A 137 8.28 6.60 -7.93
N ALA A 138 9.17 7.58 -7.71
CA ALA A 138 9.82 8.31 -8.80
C ALA A 138 10.59 7.40 -9.78
N SER A 139 11.01 6.21 -9.32
CA SER A 139 11.62 5.16 -10.15
C SER A 139 10.64 4.42 -11.06
N GLY A 140 9.34 4.64 -10.95
CA GLY A 140 8.30 3.92 -11.70
C GLY A 140 7.78 2.65 -11.01
N VAL A 141 8.31 2.29 -9.84
CA VAL A 141 7.87 1.10 -9.08
C VAL A 141 6.63 1.43 -8.24
N GLN A 142 5.60 0.60 -8.37
CA GLN A 142 4.41 0.71 -7.51
C GLN A 142 4.56 -0.18 -6.28
N GLY A 143 4.04 0.25 -5.14
CA GLY A 143 4.17 -0.53 -3.91
C GLY A 143 3.21 -0.12 -2.82
N LEU A 144 3.24 -0.90 -1.75
CA LEU A 144 2.65 -0.58 -0.45
C LEU A 144 3.77 -0.16 0.50
N TYR A 145 3.55 0.95 1.19
CA TYR A 145 4.52 1.59 2.08
C TYR A 145 3.88 1.88 3.42
N ALA A 146 4.66 1.79 4.49
CA ALA A 146 4.13 1.90 5.83
C ALA A 146 4.96 2.86 6.70
N SER A 147 4.25 3.78 7.36
CA SER A 147 4.77 4.61 8.45
C SER A 147 4.13 4.09 9.73
N LEU A 148 4.89 3.41 10.60
CA LEU A 148 4.31 2.66 11.73
C LEU A 148 4.17 3.49 13.01
N ALA A 149 4.95 4.55 13.13
CA ALA A 149 4.86 5.50 14.22
C ALA A 149 5.44 6.86 13.78
N PRO A 150 5.13 7.95 14.50
CA PRO A 150 5.75 9.24 14.27
C PRO A 150 7.28 9.13 14.31
N ASN A 151 7.95 9.83 13.40
CA ASN A 151 9.41 9.90 13.28
C ASN A 151 10.12 8.57 12.95
N LEU A 152 9.39 7.49 12.66
CA LEU A 152 9.99 6.31 12.06
C LEU A 152 10.07 6.45 10.53
N PRO A 153 11.16 5.95 9.91
CA PRO A 153 11.24 5.89 8.46
C PRO A 153 10.06 5.14 7.85
N ILE A 154 9.61 5.59 6.69
CA ILE A 154 8.69 4.82 5.86
C ILE A 154 9.45 3.60 5.33
N HIS A 155 8.87 2.42 5.47
CA HIS A 155 9.45 1.19 4.92
C HIS A 155 8.56 0.62 3.82
N THR A 156 9.19 -0.05 2.86
CA THR A 156 8.51 -0.85 1.84
C THR A 156 7.89 -2.09 2.49
N VAL A 157 6.59 -2.31 2.25
CA VAL A 157 5.90 -3.55 2.60
C VAL A 157 6.06 -4.57 1.47
N VAL A 158 5.73 -4.16 0.25
CA VAL A 158 5.79 -4.98 -0.96
C VAL A 158 5.76 -4.07 -2.19
N GLU A 159 6.44 -4.46 -3.27
CA GLU A 159 6.55 -3.70 -4.52
C GLU A 159 6.24 -4.59 -5.72
N THR A 160 5.79 -3.97 -6.82
CA THR A 160 5.67 -4.64 -8.12
C THR A 160 7.04 -5.01 -8.67
N GLY A 161 7.11 -6.04 -9.50
CA GLY A 161 8.34 -6.50 -10.14
C GLY A 161 9.22 -7.41 -9.29
N ILE A 162 8.84 -7.66 -8.03
CA ILE A 162 9.50 -8.69 -7.21
C ILE A 162 8.83 -10.06 -7.41
N ASP A 163 9.54 -11.13 -7.08
CA ASP A 163 9.05 -12.49 -7.20
C ASP A 163 7.85 -12.77 -6.27
N GLY A 164 6.77 -13.30 -6.85
CA GLY A 164 5.52 -13.64 -6.17
C GLY A 164 5.66 -14.79 -5.18
N GLY A 165 6.70 -15.62 -5.31
CA GLY A 165 7.11 -16.66 -4.37
C GLY A 165 7.36 -16.16 -2.95
N LEU A 166 7.63 -14.85 -2.79
CA LEU A 166 7.71 -14.20 -1.48
C LEU A 166 6.35 -14.13 -0.76
N LEU A 167 5.25 -14.10 -1.50
CA LEU A 167 3.88 -14.07 -0.96
C LEU A 167 3.21 -15.43 -1.00
N ASP A 168 3.38 -16.18 -2.09
CA ASP A 168 2.83 -17.51 -2.28
C ASP A 168 3.84 -18.41 -3.01
N PRO A 169 4.30 -19.53 -2.42
CA PRO A 169 5.21 -20.46 -3.09
C PRO A 169 4.71 -20.96 -4.46
N LYS A 170 3.40 -20.96 -4.72
CA LYS A 170 2.82 -21.33 -6.03
C LYS A 170 2.98 -20.25 -7.11
N ALA A 171 3.30 -19.02 -6.70
CA ALA A 171 3.58 -17.89 -7.59
C ALA A 171 5.09 -17.67 -7.79
N ALA A 172 5.95 -18.62 -7.39
CA ALA A 172 7.38 -18.52 -7.61
C ALA A 172 7.69 -18.40 -9.12
N GLY A 173 8.51 -17.42 -9.50
CA GLY A 173 8.80 -17.08 -10.89
C GLY A 173 7.81 -16.12 -11.55
N LEU A 174 6.66 -15.82 -10.92
CA LEU A 174 5.71 -14.82 -11.40
C LEU A 174 6.01 -13.48 -10.73
N LEU A 175 6.09 -12.39 -11.48
CA LEU A 175 6.35 -11.07 -10.91
C LEU A 175 5.06 -10.44 -10.38
N ILE A 176 5.13 -9.82 -9.21
CA ILE A 176 4.01 -9.01 -8.68
C ILE A 176 3.70 -7.89 -9.68
N SER A 177 2.49 -7.90 -10.23
CA SER A 177 2.03 -6.94 -11.24
C SER A 177 1.09 -5.89 -10.68
N SER A 178 0.33 -6.21 -9.63
CA SER A 178 -0.60 -5.26 -9.02
C SER A 178 -0.73 -5.50 -7.51
N LEU A 179 -1.05 -4.42 -6.80
CA LEU A 179 -1.22 -4.39 -5.35
C LEU A 179 -2.42 -3.54 -4.98
N GLY A 180 -3.14 -3.92 -3.92
CA GLY A 180 -4.24 -3.12 -3.37
C GLY A 180 -4.38 -3.31 -1.87
N ILE A 181 -4.93 -2.30 -1.20
CA ILE A 181 -5.30 -2.34 0.20
C ILE A 181 -6.70 -1.76 0.35
N GLU A 182 -7.47 -2.34 1.26
CA GLU A 182 -8.74 -1.76 1.69
C GLU A 182 -8.51 -0.71 2.77
N ARG A 183 -9.40 0.28 2.87
CA ARG A 183 -9.32 1.33 3.89
C ARG A 183 -9.30 0.79 5.33
N ASP A 184 -9.86 -0.40 5.54
CA ASP A 184 -9.93 -1.08 6.83
C ASP A 184 -8.97 -2.27 6.91
N GLY A 185 -8.10 -2.44 5.90
CA GLY A 185 -7.15 -3.55 5.79
C GLY A 185 -5.99 -3.51 6.77
N PHE A 186 -5.84 -2.46 7.58
CA PHE A 186 -4.77 -2.33 8.57
C PHE A 186 -5.32 -2.17 9.98
N ARG A 187 -5.12 -3.18 10.84
CA ARG A 187 -5.63 -3.21 12.22
C ARG A 187 -4.71 -3.96 13.17
N ASN A 188 -4.44 -3.40 14.34
CA ASN A 188 -3.58 -4.01 15.37
C ASN A 188 -2.22 -4.51 14.84
N GLY A 189 -1.58 -3.77 13.96
CA GLY A 189 -0.31 -4.18 13.33
C GLY A 189 -0.45 -5.29 12.29
N GLN A 190 -1.67 -5.58 11.87
CA GLN A 190 -1.97 -6.60 10.88
C GLN A 190 -2.48 -5.95 9.61
N LEU A 191 -1.78 -6.19 8.51
CA LEU A 191 -2.14 -5.71 7.19
C LEU A 191 -2.68 -6.87 6.36
N VAL A 192 -3.87 -6.68 5.79
CA VAL A 192 -4.44 -7.48 4.71
C VAL A 192 -4.37 -6.68 3.43
N PHE A 193 -3.85 -7.29 2.37
CA PHE A 193 -3.68 -6.66 1.06
C PHE A 193 -3.89 -7.68 -0.05
N ASN A 194 -4.30 -7.25 -1.24
CA ASN A 194 -4.36 -8.13 -2.40
C ASN A 194 -3.15 -7.91 -3.30
N ALA A 195 -2.72 -8.98 -3.98
CA ALA A 195 -1.70 -8.90 -5.01
C ALA A 195 -2.09 -9.79 -6.20
N SER A 196 -1.71 -9.33 -7.39
CA SER A 196 -1.70 -10.14 -8.62
C SER A 196 -0.27 -10.32 -9.10
N MET A 197 0.00 -11.44 -9.75
CA MET A 197 1.29 -11.81 -10.30
C MET A 197 1.13 -12.35 -11.72
N LEU A 198 2.11 -12.05 -12.57
CA LEU A 198 2.12 -12.41 -13.98
C LEU A 198 3.48 -12.99 -14.37
N GLY A 199 3.45 -14.03 -15.19
CA GLY A 199 4.58 -14.57 -15.92
C GLY A 199 4.63 -14.03 -17.35
N GLU A 200 5.45 -14.67 -18.19
CA GLU A 200 5.57 -14.30 -19.61
C GLU A 200 4.40 -14.82 -20.46
N ALA A 201 3.81 -15.97 -20.07
CA ALA A 201 2.67 -16.56 -20.76
C ALA A 201 1.33 -16.04 -20.20
N GLU A 202 0.30 -15.98 -21.05
CA GLU A 202 -1.02 -15.45 -20.64
C GLU A 202 -1.64 -16.31 -19.52
N GLU A 203 -1.42 -17.62 -19.54
CA GLU A 203 -1.88 -18.56 -18.51
C GLU A 203 -1.12 -18.46 -17.18
N ASP A 204 0.07 -17.85 -17.17
CA ASP A 204 0.94 -17.73 -16.00
C ASP A 204 0.48 -16.57 -15.12
N ARG A 205 -0.64 -16.78 -14.42
CA ARG A 205 -1.26 -15.77 -13.57
C ARG A 205 -1.54 -16.32 -12.17
N TRP A 206 -1.30 -15.49 -11.17
CA TRP A 206 -1.68 -15.77 -9.78
C TRP A 206 -2.27 -14.54 -9.14
N ALA A 207 -3.23 -14.71 -8.24
CA ALA A 207 -3.79 -13.60 -7.49
C ALA A 207 -4.33 -14.10 -6.15
N GLY A 208 -4.27 -13.26 -5.13
CA GLY A 208 -4.73 -13.64 -3.80
C GLY A 208 -4.87 -12.47 -2.84
N ILE A 209 -5.42 -12.78 -1.68
CA ILE A 209 -5.46 -11.92 -0.50
C ILE A 209 -4.41 -12.44 0.48
N TYR A 210 -3.50 -11.56 0.87
CA TYR A 210 -2.35 -11.86 1.70
C TYR A 210 -2.44 -11.11 3.02
N TYR A 211 -1.75 -11.67 4.02
CA TYR A 211 -1.65 -11.11 5.35
C TYR A 211 -0.19 -10.91 5.72
N SER A 212 0.14 -9.77 6.31
CA SER A 212 1.46 -9.48 6.87
C SER A 212 1.31 -8.81 8.25
N ARG A 213 2.24 -9.14 9.16
CA ARG A 213 2.41 -8.37 10.40
C ARG A 213 3.36 -7.22 10.11
N THR A 214 2.82 -6.02 10.00
CA THR A 214 3.66 -4.83 10.00
C THR A 214 3.95 -4.52 11.47
N ALA A 215 5.22 -4.50 11.86
CA ALA A 215 5.60 -4.43 13.27
C ALA A 215 5.25 -3.05 13.87
N ILE A 216 3.99 -2.80 14.25
CA ILE A 216 3.67 -1.64 15.08
C ILE A 216 4.27 -1.91 16.46
N PRO A 217 5.20 -1.07 16.95
CA PRO A 217 5.58 -1.13 18.36
C PRO A 217 4.35 -0.74 19.17
N THR A 218 3.70 -1.72 19.80
CA THR A 218 2.62 -1.45 20.76
C THR A 218 3.21 -0.62 21.90
N PRO A 219 2.59 0.50 22.34
CA PRO A 219 3.11 1.31 23.47
C PRO A 219 3.13 0.61 24.83
N ALA A 220 2.81 -0.69 24.89
CA ALA A 220 2.61 -1.43 26.13
C ALA A 220 3.62 -2.58 26.28
N LEU A 221 4.92 -2.30 26.16
CA LEU A 221 5.97 -3.11 26.77
C LEU A 221 7.16 -2.22 27.17
N LEU A 222 6.96 -1.41 28.21
CA LEU A 222 8.04 -1.05 29.13
C LEU A 222 7.93 -2.00 30.34
N PRO A 223 8.80 -3.01 30.41
CA PRO A 223 9.54 -3.28 31.62
C PRO A 223 11.02 -3.16 31.25
N GLY A 224 11.71 -2.13 31.70
CA GLY A 224 12.29 -2.20 33.03
C GLY A 224 13.72 -2.71 32.91
N LEU A 225 14.67 -1.78 32.87
CA LEU A 225 16.10 -2.03 33.06
C LEU A 225 16.35 -2.83 34.35
N ILE A 226 16.72 -4.10 34.23
CA ILE A 226 17.55 -4.87 35.17
C ILE A 226 18.26 -5.90 34.27
N GLY A 227 19.56 -5.94 34.02
CA GLY A 227 20.71 -5.67 34.87
C GLY A 227 21.55 -6.96 34.88
N MET A 228 22.82 -6.87 34.43
CA MET A 228 23.89 -7.91 34.53
C MET A 228 23.69 -9.17 33.68
N GLY A 229 24.68 -9.74 32.99
CA GLY A 229 26.11 -9.50 32.93
C GLY A 229 26.72 -10.60 32.04
N VAL A 230 27.79 -10.25 31.33
CA VAL A 230 28.66 -11.21 30.64
C VAL A 230 29.21 -12.19 31.68
N ALA A 231 28.92 -13.48 31.54
CA ALA A 231 29.64 -14.53 32.26
C ALA A 231 29.75 -15.80 31.41
N THR A 232 30.96 -15.97 30.90
CA THR A 232 31.55 -17.16 30.32
C THR A 232 31.38 -18.40 31.22
N LEU A 233 30.80 -19.48 30.70
CA LEU A 233 30.82 -20.79 31.36
C LEU A 233 31.91 -21.68 30.75
N ARG A 234 33.11 -21.56 31.33
CA ARG A 234 34.20 -22.55 31.25
C ARG A 234 34.26 -23.28 32.60
N ARG A 235 34.44 -24.61 32.54
CA ARG A 235 34.70 -25.61 33.61
C ARG A 235 33.50 -26.17 34.41
N ARG A 236 33.17 -27.44 34.12
CA ARG A 236 32.90 -28.49 35.12
C ARG A 236 34.17 -29.35 35.18
N ARG A 237 35.05 -29.24 36.19
CA ARG A 237 35.02 -29.69 37.59
C ARG A 237 35.21 -31.21 37.71
N ASN A 238 36.47 -31.62 37.85
CA ASN A 238 36.89 -32.89 38.45
C ASN A 238 36.54 -32.86 39.94
N ALA A 239 35.91 -33.94 40.41
CA ALA A 239 36.09 -34.54 41.73
C ALA A 239 35.13 -35.74 41.82
N VAL A 240 35.66 -36.93 41.55
CA VAL A 240 35.29 -38.14 42.31
C VAL A 240 36.63 -38.72 42.78
N GLU A 241 36.71 -38.86 44.08
CA GLU A 241 37.82 -39.34 44.87
C GLU A 241 38.24 -40.77 44.51
N ASP A 242 39.55 -40.96 44.52
CA ASP A 242 40.24 -41.99 45.30
C ASP A 242 39.63 -43.40 45.31
N SER A 243 40.13 -44.25 44.42
CA SER A 243 40.34 -45.66 44.77
C SER A 243 41.48 -46.27 43.97
N SER A 244 42.51 -46.66 44.73
CA SER A 244 43.45 -47.78 44.54
C SER A 244 44.93 -47.40 44.47
N ASN A 245 45.54 -47.47 45.66
CA ASN A 245 46.95 -47.77 45.88
C ASN A 245 47.32 -49.13 45.26
N ALA A 246 48.36 -49.16 44.43
CA ALA A 246 49.50 -50.10 44.42
C ALA A 246 50.29 -49.93 43.11
#